data_AF-A0A431MTJ2-F1
#
_entry.id   AF-A0A431MTJ2-F1
#
_cell.length_a   1.000
_cell.length_b   1.000
_cell.length_c   1.000
_cell.angle_alpha   90.00
_cell.angle_beta   90.00
_cell.angle_gamma   90.00
#
_symmetry.space_group_name_H-M   'P 1'
#
loop_
_entity.id
_entity.type
_entity.pdbx_description
1 polymer ?
#
loop_
_entity_poly.entity_id
_entity_poly.type
_entity_poly.pdbx_seq_one_letter_code
_entity_poly.pdbx_strand_id
1 'polypeptide(L)'
;MLLVLYFYYMNCLLIASTAVEIAPFLNHYRNTEKLNYIDFKLDVVITGVGLTATAYALSKQINITNPQLIIQAGVAGCFDKSVELGTVFSVQKDIVADQVVFEQSEYKNLFDLNLAKPNEQPYTKGWLVNTNKTLLKRSKLKQVAGISVNEITTGKKKIDYYRKTLQPVVESMEGAALHYVCLMENIPFLQIRSVCNYIGERNKKKWKLKESIVSLNKELIRLLDGL
;
A
#
# COMPACT_ATOMS: atom_id res chain seq x y z
N MET A 1 -21.50 -37.96 -18.74
CA MET A 1 -20.80 -36.70 -19.02
C MET A 1 -20.99 -35.81 -17.80
N LEU A 2 -20.04 -35.84 -16.86
CA LEU A 2 -20.10 -35.01 -15.65
C LEU A 2 -19.78 -33.57 -16.05
N LEU A 3 -20.76 -32.68 -15.99
CA LEU A 3 -20.53 -31.25 -16.01
C LEU A 3 -19.81 -30.88 -14.71
N VAL A 4 -18.49 -30.68 -14.79
CA VAL A 4 -17.76 -30.00 -13.73
C VAL A 4 -18.12 -28.52 -13.85
N LEU A 5 -19.05 -28.06 -13.01
CA LEU A 5 -19.32 -26.64 -12.81
C LEU A 5 -18.09 -26.01 -12.13
N TYR A 6 -17.23 -25.36 -12.92
CA TYR A 6 -16.20 -24.48 -12.38
C TYR A 6 -16.89 -23.20 -11.89
N PHE A 7 -17.13 -23.10 -10.58
CA PHE A 7 -17.44 -21.82 -9.96
C PHE A 7 -16.18 -20.94 -10.03
N TYR A 8 -16.21 -19.90 -10.85
CA TYR A 8 -15.08 -19.00 -11.07
C TYR A 8 -15.04 -17.97 -9.91
N TYR A 9 -14.57 -18.41 -8.75
CA TYR A 9 -14.37 -17.52 -7.60
C TYR A 9 -13.23 -16.54 -7.89
N MET A 10 -13.43 -15.25 -7.61
CA MET A 10 -12.33 -14.28 -7.62
C MET A 10 -11.48 -14.50 -6.36
N ASN A 11 -10.21 -14.86 -6.53
CA ASN A 11 -9.23 -14.94 -5.45
C ASN A 11 -8.63 -13.55 -5.21
N CYS A 12 -8.89 -12.99 -4.04
CA CYS A 12 -8.25 -11.78 -3.57
C CYS A 12 -7.28 -12.10 -2.44
N LEU A 13 -6.11 -11.49 -2.52
CA LEU A 13 -5.11 -11.52 -1.48
C LEU A 13 -5.13 -10.20 -0.71
N LEU A 14 -5.55 -10.24 0.55
CA LEU A 14 -5.39 -9.12 1.48
C LEU A 14 -4.03 -9.26 2.17
N ILE A 15 -3.24 -8.19 2.12
CA ILE A 15 -1.95 -8.11 2.81
C ILE A 15 -1.93 -6.96 3.81
N ALA A 16 -1.18 -7.15 4.89
CA ALA A 16 -0.85 -6.12 5.88
C ALA A 16 0.55 -6.34 6.45
N SER A 17 1.21 -5.28 6.90
CA SER A 17 2.58 -5.40 7.45
C SER A 17 2.57 -6.13 8.80
N THR A 18 1.55 -5.86 9.63
CA THR A 18 1.33 -6.51 10.91
C THR A 18 -0.12 -6.94 11.07
N ALA A 19 -0.37 -8.01 11.83
CA ALA A 19 -1.72 -8.48 12.11
C ALA A 19 -2.58 -7.43 12.83
N VAL A 20 -1.96 -6.56 13.64
CA VAL A 20 -2.64 -5.52 14.42
C VAL A 20 -3.35 -4.51 13.52
N GLU A 21 -2.78 -4.19 12.35
CA GLU A 21 -3.34 -3.20 11.43
C GLU A 21 -4.71 -3.63 10.87
N ILE A 22 -4.94 -4.93 10.71
CA ILE A 22 -6.18 -5.48 10.14
C ILE A 22 -6.97 -6.34 11.13
N ALA A 23 -6.58 -6.39 12.40
CA ALA A 23 -7.25 -7.21 13.41
C ALA A 23 -8.76 -6.93 13.52
N PRO A 24 -9.26 -5.67 13.47
CA PRO A 24 -10.70 -5.42 13.47
C PRO A 24 -11.43 -6.02 12.26
N PHE A 25 -10.84 -5.93 11.05
CA PHE A 25 -11.37 -6.56 9.85
C PHE A 25 -11.40 -8.08 10.00
N LEU A 26 -10.31 -8.71 10.49
CA LEU A 26 -10.27 -10.15 10.70
C LEU A 26 -11.34 -10.62 11.69
N ASN A 27 -11.58 -9.85 12.75
CA ASN A 27 -12.64 -10.15 13.69
C ASN A 27 -14.03 -10.00 13.04
N HIS A 28 -14.24 -8.98 12.21
CA HIS A 28 -15.48 -8.83 11.45
C HIS A 28 -15.70 -10.00 10.49
N TYR A 29 -14.67 -10.34 9.70
CA TYR A 29 -14.68 -11.41 8.70
C TYR A 29 -15.02 -12.78 9.30
N ARG A 30 -14.49 -13.10 10.49
CA ARG A 30 -14.77 -14.39 11.16
C ARG A 30 -16.19 -14.52 11.71
N ASN A 31 -16.85 -13.40 11.99
CA ASN A 31 -18.14 -13.37 12.69
C ASN A 31 -19.31 -12.97 11.78
N THR A 32 -19.08 -12.82 10.46
CA THR A 32 -20.10 -12.40 9.50
C THR A 32 -20.47 -13.54 8.56
N GLU A 33 -21.77 -13.80 8.39
CA GLU A 33 -22.27 -14.77 7.39
C GLU A 33 -22.46 -14.13 6.00
N LYS A 34 -22.35 -12.80 5.88
CA LYS A 34 -22.62 -12.06 4.63
C LYS A 34 -21.77 -12.49 3.44
N LEU A 35 -20.57 -13.02 3.71
CA LEU A 35 -19.62 -13.40 2.67
C LEU A 35 -19.90 -14.79 2.09
N ASN A 36 -20.85 -15.55 2.66
CA ASN A 36 -21.27 -16.86 2.13
C ASN A 36 -22.00 -16.77 0.79
N TYR A 37 -22.32 -15.56 0.31
CA TYR A 37 -23.05 -15.31 -0.94
C TYR A 37 -22.22 -14.57 -2.00
N ILE A 38 -20.93 -14.34 -1.75
CA ILE A 38 -20.03 -13.70 -2.71
C ILE A 38 -19.15 -14.78 -3.35
N ASP A 39 -19.07 -14.82 -4.68
CA ASP A 39 -18.13 -15.67 -5.41
C ASP A 39 -16.68 -15.14 -5.26
N PHE A 40 -16.19 -15.11 -4.03
CA PHE A 40 -14.93 -14.47 -3.65
C PHE A 40 -14.19 -15.29 -2.59
N LYS A 41 -12.94 -15.67 -2.90
CA LYS A 41 -12.02 -16.29 -1.94
C LYS A 41 -11.04 -15.24 -1.43
N LEU A 42 -11.01 -15.06 -0.11
CA LEU A 42 -10.05 -14.17 0.55
C LEU A 42 -8.92 -14.97 1.19
N ASP A 43 -7.70 -14.76 0.71
CA ASP A 43 -6.49 -15.16 1.41
C ASP A 43 -5.90 -13.94 2.14
N VAL A 44 -5.33 -14.15 3.34
CA VAL A 44 -4.70 -13.09 4.14
C VAL A 44 -3.25 -13.42 4.39
N VAL A 45 -2.34 -12.48 4.11
CA VAL A 45 -0.91 -12.61 4.42
C VAL A 45 -0.42 -11.43 5.25
N ILE A 46 0.23 -11.74 6.36
CA ILE A 46 1.03 -10.76 7.11
C ILE A 46 2.44 -10.78 6.54
N THR A 47 2.84 -9.71 5.89
CA THR A 47 4.09 -9.66 5.12
C THR A 47 5.31 -9.41 5.99
N GLY A 48 5.12 -8.83 7.17
CA GLY A 48 6.19 -8.16 7.90
C GLY A 48 6.39 -6.72 7.41
N VAL A 49 7.21 -5.98 8.15
CA VAL A 49 7.50 -4.56 7.92
C VAL A 49 8.64 -4.40 6.92
N GLY A 50 8.49 -3.45 6.00
CA GLY A 50 9.54 -3.10 5.04
C GLY A 50 9.38 -3.73 3.65
N LEU A 51 10.15 -3.18 2.71
CA LEU A 51 10.08 -3.51 1.29
C LEU A 51 10.47 -4.97 1.01
N THR A 52 11.58 -5.43 1.59
CA THR A 52 12.11 -6.79 1.37
C THR A 52 11.13 -7.87 1.84
N ALA A 53 10.58 -7.72 3.05
CA ALA A 53 9.63 -8.66 3.62
C ALA A 53 8.35 -8.73 2.78
N THR A 54 7.86 -7.56 2.36
CA THR A 54 6.68 -7.43 1.49
C THR A 54 6.90 -8.08 0.13
N ALA A 55 8.01 -7.79 -0.54
CA ALA A 55 8.32 -8.37 -1.85
C ALA A 55 8.43 -9.90 -1.79
N TYR A 56 9.16 -10.44 -0.81
CA TYR A 56 9.28 -11.89 -0.63
C TYR A 56 7.93 -12.57 -0.37
N ALA A 57 7.15 -12.04 0.58
CA ALA A 57 5.85 -12.61 0.94
C ALA A 57 4.88 -12.57 -0.25
N LEU A 58 4.85 -11.47 -1.00
CA LEU A 58 4.02 -11.34 -2.19
C LEU A 58 4.42 -12.32 -3.28
N SER A 59 5.69 -12.33 -3.69
CA SER A 59 6.17 -13.23 -4.74
C SER A 59 5.92 -14.69 -4.37
N LYS A 60 6.13 -15.08 -3.12
CA LYS A 60 5.82 -16.43 -2.64
C LYS A 60 4.32 -16.74 -2.72
N GLN A 61 3.46 -15.84 -2.24
CA GLN A 61 2.03 -16.09 -2.17
C GLN A 61 1.36 -16.08 -3.55
N ILE A 62 1.77 -15.18 -4.44
CA ILE A 62 1.25 -15.08 -5.82
C ILE A 62 1.40 -16.43 -6.55
N ASN A 63 2.56 -17.08 -6.40
CA ASN A 63 2.83 -18.38 -6.99
C ASN A 63 2.00 -19.54 -6.40
N ILE A 64 1.43 -19.36 -5.20
CA ILE A 64 0.62 -20.38 -4.52
C ILE A 64 -0.86 -20.18 -4.81
N THR A 65 -1.36 -18.94 -4.74
CA THR A 65 -2.81 -18.66 -4.76
C THR A 65 -3.32 -18.07 -6.06
N ASN A 66 -2.43 -17.63 -6.96
CA ASN A 66 -2.75 -17.00 -8.23
C ASN A 66 -3.86 -15.93 -8.09
N PRO A 67 -3.64 -14.88 -7.27
CA PRO A 67 -4.68 -13.90 -6.96
C PRO A 67 -5.01 -13.03 -8.17
N GLN A 68 -6.30 -12.77 -8.40
CA GLN A 68 -6.76 -11.81 -9.43
C GLN A 68 -6.84 -10.38 -8.89
N LEU A 69 -6.72 -10.18 -7.58
CA LEU A 69 -6.69 -8.88 -6.92
C LEU A 69 -5.81 -8.93 -5.67
N ILE A 70 -5.00 -7.91 -5.45
CA ILE A 70 -4.25 -7.74 -4.19
C ILE A 70 -4.63 -6.42 -3.52
N ILE A 71 -4.99 -6.47 -2.24
CA ILE A 71 -5.27 -5.27 -1.43
C ILE A 71 -4.23 -5.20 -0.33
N GLN A 72 -3.48 -4.10 -0.26
CA GLN A 72 -2.64 -3.77 0.89
C GLN A 72 -3.34 -2.76 1.78
N ALA A 73 -3.57 -3.14 3.03
CA ALA A 73 -4.12 -2.26 4.05
C ALA A 73 -3.08 -2.02 5.15
N GLY A 74 -2.86 -0.76 5.50
CA GLY A 74 -1.98 -0.40 6.60
C GLY A 74 -2.10 1.05 7.03
N VAL A 75 -1.29 1.46 7.98
CA VAL A 75 -1.15 2.86 8.38
C VAL A 75 0.04 3.51 7.68
N ALA A 76 0.07 4.84 7.71
CA ALA A 76 1.15 5.65 7.14
C ALA A 76 1.36 6.94 7.93
N GLY A 77 2.56 7.53 7.78
CA GLY A 77 2.79 8.92 8.16
C GLY A 77 2.30 9.87 7.09
N CYS A 78 1.98 11.12 7.45
CA CYS A 78 1.49 12.15 6.52
C CYS A 78 2.39 13.39 6.48
N PHE A 79 2.70 13.86 5.27
CA PHE A 79 3.50 15.08 5.07
C PHE A 79 2.70 16.36 5.25
N ASP A 80 1.38 16.30 5.05
CA ASP A 80 0.45 17.43 5.11
C ASP A 80 -0.21 17.51 6.48
N LYS A 81 0.06 18.59 7.21
CA LYS A 81 -0.48 18.80 8.56
C LYS A 81 -1.94 19.28 8.58
N SER A 82 -2.51 19.62 7.42
CA SER A 82 -3.92 19.96 7.29
C SER A 82 -4.83 18.72 7.18
N VAL A 83 -4.25 17.56 6.89
CA VAL A 83 -4.97 16.29 6.82
C VAL A 83 -5.24 15.77 8.23
N GLU A 84 -6.50 15.53 8.55
CA GLU A 84 -6.89 14.92 9.82
C GLU A 84 -6.33 13.50 9.97
N LEU A 85 -5.72 13.19 11.11
CA LEU A 85 -5.25 11.84 11.41
C LEU A 85 -6.43 10.86 11.48
N GLY A 86 -6.26 9.67 10.92
CA GLY A 86 -7.33 8.71 10.66
C GLY A 86 -7.93 8.82 9.26
N THR A 87 -7.64 9.87 8.49
CA THR A 87 -8.03 9.94 7.07
C THR A 87 -7.41 8.77 6.31
N VAL A 88 -8.24 8.08 5.51
CA VAL A 88 -7.82 6.96 4.68
C VAL A 88 -7.69 7.41 3.22
N PHE A 89 -6.55 7.08 2.61
CA PHE A 89 -6.28 7.36 1.20
C PHE A 89 -6.11 6.07 0.41
N SER A 90 -6.36 6.17 -0.90
CA SER A 90 -5.85 5.19 -1.86
C SER A 90 -4.55 5.74 -2.46
N VAL A 91 -3.49 4.94 -2.46
CA VAL A 91 -2.20 5.35 -3.04
C VAL A 91 -2.19 4.95 -4.51
N GLN A 92 -2.24 5.94 -5.40
CA GLN A 92 -2.26 5.71 -6.85
C GLN A 92 -0.86 5.44 -7.39
N LYS A 93 0.16 6.09 -6.82
CA LYS A 93 1.55 5.91 -7.22
C LYS A 93 2.46 5.96 -6.00
N ASP A 94 3.50 5.14 -6.03
CA ASP A 94 4.49 5.03 -4.96
C ASP A 94 5.90 4.97 -5.57
N ILE A 95 6.93 5.15 -4.74
CA ILE A 95 8.34 5.08 -5.12
C ILE A 95 9.17 4.77 -3.88
N VAL A 96 10.27 4.01 -4.05
CA VAL A 96 11.26 3.83 -2.99
C VAL A 96 12.07 5.11 -2.85
N ALA A 97 11.72 5.94 -1.87
CA ALA A 97 12.26 7.30 -1.78
C ALA A 97 13.67 7.37 -1.20
N ASP A 98 14.08 6.35 -0.45
CA ASP A 98 15.41 6.26 0.17
C ASP A 98 16.40 5.40 -0.62
N GLN A 99 16.04 4.97 -1.83
CA GLN A 99 16.97 4.37 -2.80
C GLN A 99 17.72 5.46 -3.57
N VAL A 100 18.60 6.16 -2.86
CA VAL A 100 19.33 7.34 -3.34
C VAL A 100 20.78 7.31 -2.85
N VAL A 101 21.67 8.00 -3.56
CA VAL A 101 22.98 8.39 -3.04
C VAL A 101 22.91 9.84 -2.57
N PHE A 102 23.63 10.17 -1.49
CA PHE A 102 23.84 11.54 -1.06
C PHE A 102 25.30 11.93 -1.34
N GLU A 103 25.52 12.78 -2.34
CA GLU A 103 26.84 13.23 -2.76
C GLU A 103 26.80 14.70 -3.16
N GLN A 104 27.91 15.43 -2.97
CA GLN A 104 28.00 16.85 -3.33
C GLN A 104 26.86 17.72 -2.72
N SER A 105 26.38 17.34 -1.54
CA SER A 105 25.23 17.96 -0.84
C SER A 105 23.87 17.80 -1.54
N GLU A 106 23.74 16.87 -2.48
CA GLU A 106 22.50 16.57 -3.20
C GLU A 106 22.13 15.09 -3.09
N TYR A 107 20.83 14.82 -3.15
CA TYR A 107 20.32 13.46 -3.29
C TYR A 107 20.13 13.15 -4.77
N LYS A 108 20.66 12.02 -5.23
CA LYS A 108 20.46 11.50 -6.58
C LYS A 108 19.80 10.14 -6.52
N ASN A 109 18.71 9.97 -7.25
CA ASN A 109 18.00 8.70 -7.35
C ASN A 109 18.59 7.82 -8.47
N LEU A 110 18.10 6.59 -8.57
CA LEU A 110 18.53 5.62 -9.58
C LEU A 110 18.42 6.11 -11.04
N PHE A 111 17.48 7.01 -11.34
CA PHE A 111 17.32 7.61 -12.66
C PHE A 111 18.34 8.72 -12.93
N ASP A 112 18.61 9.56 -11.93
CA ASP A 112 19.64 10.61 -12.01
C ASP A 112 21.03 9.99 -12.24
N LEU A 113 21.25 8.79 -11.69
CA LEU A 113 22.47 8.00 -11.85
C LEU A 113 22.51 7.15 -13.14
N ASN A 114 21.47 7.18 -13.98
CA ASN A 114 21.30 6.32 -15.15
C ASN A 114 21.41 4.81 -14.84
N LEU A 115 21.06 4.38 -13.63
CA LEU A 115 21.03 2.97 -13.23
C LEU A 115 19.74 2.25 -13.62
N ALA A 116 18.67 3.01 -13.91
CA ALA A 116 17.49 2.53 -14.62
C ALA A 116 16.87 3.68 -15.42
N LYS A 117 15.98 3.36 -16.37
CA LYS A 117 15.28 4.39 -17.16
C LYS A 117 13.94 4.77 -16.49
N PRO A 118 13.55 6.07 -16.44
CA PRO A 118 12.29 6.50 -15.83
C PRO A 118 11.00 5.88 -16.42
N ASN A 119 11.06 5.33 -17.64
CA ASN A 119 9.91 4.72 -18.32
C ASN A 119 10.15 3.25 -18.69
N GLU A 120 11.14 2.61 -18.06
CA GLU A 120 11.34 1.16 -18.15
C GLU A 120 10.42 0.47 -17.14
N GLN A 121 9.82 -0.67 -17.54
CA GLN A 121 8.92 -1.41 -16.65
C GLN A 121 9.61 -1.71 -15.31
N PRO A 122 8.95 -1.50 -14.16
CA PRO A 122 7.54 -1.11 -13.97
C PRO A 122 7.29 0.41 -13.83
N TYR A 123 8.27 1.26 -14.14
CA TYR A 123 8.21 2.70 -13.90
C TYR A 123 7.49 3.48 -15.01
N THR A 124 6.82 4.56 -14.61
CA THR A 124 6.30 5.62 -15.49
C THR A 124 6.74 6.97 -14.95
N LYS A 125 7.61 7.68 -15.68
CA LYS A 125 8.25 8.92 -15.22
C LYS A 125 8.87 8.78 -13.82
N GLY A 126 9.49 7.63 -13.56
CA GLY A 126 10.14 7.28 -12.30
C GLY A 126 9.22 6.78 -11.19
N TRP A 127 7.90 6.80 -11.38
CA TRP A 127 6.92 6.35 -10.38
C TRP A 127 6.40 4.94 -10.67
N LEU A 128 6.05 4.20 -9.62
CA LEU A 128 5.30 2.95 -9.72
C LEU A 128 3.80 3.28 -9.73
N VAL A 129 3.21 3.38 -10.91
CA VAL A 129 1.85 3.92 -11.08
C VAL A 129 0.82 2.80 -11.21
N ASN A 130 -0.17 2.78 -10.32
CA ASN A 130 -1.35 1.95 -10.48
C ASN A 130 -2.23 2.49 -11.62
N THR A 131 -2.32 1.76 -12.72
CA THR A 131 -3.05 2.16 -13.93
C THR A 131 -4.52 1.73 -13.91
N ASN A 132 -4.96 0.94 -12.92
CA ASN A 132 -6.33 0.45 -12.84
C ASN A 132 -7.30 1.52 -12.30
N LYS A 133 -7.71 2.43 -13.19
CA LYS A 133 -8.63 3.54 -12.89
C LYS A 133 -9.98 3.07 -12.34
N THR A 134 -10.48 1.93 -12.79
CA THR A 134 -11.77 1.39 -12.35
C THR A 134 -11.70 0.99 -10.88
N LEU A 135 -10.67 0.24 -10.49
CA LEU A 135 -10.45 -0.18 -9.10
C LEU A 135 -10.20 1.03 -8.19
N LEU A 136 -9.37 1.97 -8.62
CA LEU A 136 -9.11 3.21 -7.87
C LEU A 136 -10.38 4.05 -7.68
N LYS A 137 -11.26 4.14 -8.69
CA LYS A 137 -12.57 4.82 -8.55
C LYS A 137 -13.53 4.04 -7.64
N ARG A 138 -13.59 2.71 -7.77
CA ARG A 138 -14.40 1.83 -6.91
C ARG A 138 -14.00 1.99 -5.44
N SER A 139 -12.74 2.33 -5.18
CA SER A 139 -12.29 2.61 -3.81
C SER A 139 -13.04 3.75 -3.15
N LYS A 140 -13.55 4.74 -3.89
CA LYS A 140 -14.16 5.99 -3.37
C LYS A 140 -13.26 6.79 -2.42
N LEU A 141 -11.99 6.43 -2.30
CA LEU A 141 -11.01 7.13 -1.48
C LEU A 141 -10.30 8.20 -2.32
N LYS A 142 -9.88 9.29 -1.67
CA LYS A 142 -9.02 10.27 -2.32
C LYS A 142 -7.70 9.60 -2.73
N GLN A 143 -7.35 9.75 -4.00
CA GLN A 143 -6.13 9.19 -4.58
C GLN A 143 -4.95 10.12 -4.33
N VAL A 144 -3.83 9.58 -3.86
CA VAL A 144 -2.64 10.36 -3.51
C VAL A 144 -1.35 9.70 -4.00
N ALA A 145 -0.27 10.48 -4.02
CA ALA A 145 1.09 9.96 -4.15
C ALA A 145 1.63 9.54 -2.78
N GLY A 146 2.20 8.34 -2.71
CA GLY A 146 2.90 7.81 -1.55
C GLY A 146 4.40 7.70 -1.81
N ILE A 147 5.17 7.55 -0.74
CA ILE A 147 6.55 7.07 -0.80
C ILE A 147 6.73 5.92 0.17
N SER A 148 7.69 5.06 -0.13
CA SER A 148 8.11 3.99 0.76
C SER A 148 9.58 4.12 1.11
N VAL A 149 9.90 3.86 2.38
CA VAL A 149 11.25 3.98 2.94
C VAL A 149 11.57 2.76 3.80
N ASN A 150 12.85 2.40 3.88
CA ASN A 150 13.39 1.46 4.86
C ASN A 150 13.84 2.16 6.15
N GLU A 151 14.05 3.48 6.10
CA GLU A 151 14.35 4.33 7.26
C GLU A 151 13.22 5.36 7.46
N ILE A 152 12.56 5.32 8.63
CA ILE A 152 11.51 6.31 8.96
C ILE A 152 12.08 7.73 8.86
N THR A 153 11.43 8.58 8.07
CA THR A 153 11.94 9.93 7.83
C THR A 153 11.72 10.83 9.05
N THR A 154 12.83 11.26 9.65
CA THR A 154 12.81 12.16 10.82
C THR A 154 13.57 13.47 10.60
N GLY A 155 14.63 13.44 9.79
CA GLY A 155 15.48 14.61 9.56
C GLY A 155 14.82 15.68 8.70
N LYS A 156 14.78 16.93 9.18
CA LYS A 156 14.18 18.08 8.49
C LYS A 156 14.65 18.21 7.03
N LYS A 157 15.96 18.06 6.78
CA LYS A 157 16.52 18.14 5.41
C LYS A 157 15.95 17.09 4.46
N LYS A 158 15.79 15.84 4.92
CA LYS A 158 15.23 14.73 4.13
C LYS A 158 13.73 14.94 3.88
N ILE A 159 13.01 15.42 4.89
CA ILE A 159 11.58 15.81 4.77
C ILE A 159 11.41 16.92 3.71
N ASP A 160 12.22 17.97 3.79
CA ASP A 160 12.15 19.09 2.85
C ASP A 160 12.53 18.66 1.43
N TYR A 161 13.52 17.78 1.29
CA TYR A 161 13.87 17.15 0.01
C TYR A 161 12.68 16.40 -0.58
N TYR A 162 12.08 15.45 0.14
CA TYR A 162 10.93 14.69 -0.37
C TYR A 162 9.73 15.59 -0.70
N ARG A 163 9.44 16.61 0.10
CA ARG A 163 8.39 17.58 -0.21
C ARG A 163 8.67 18.32 -1.52
N LYS A 164 9.91 18.73 -1.76
CA LYS A 164 10.29 19.48 -2.96
C LYS A 164 10.30 18.61 -4.21
N THR A 165 10.86 17.41 -4.14
CA THR A 165 11.14 16.58 -5.33
C THR A 165 10.06 15.56 -5.65
N LEU A 166 9.41 15.00 -4.62
CA LEU A 166 8.42 13.92 -4.78
C LEU A 166 6.99 14.38 -4.49
N GLN A 167 6.82 15.43 -3.68
CA GLN A 167 5.52 15.95 -3.23
C GLN A 167 4.56 14.84 -2.73
N PRO A 168 5.01 13.91 -1.86
CA PRO A 168 4.17 12.83 -1.37
C PRO A 168 3.16 13.34 -0.34
N VAL A 169 2.02 12.65 -0.25
CA VAL A 169 1.06 12.86 0.84
C VAL A 169 1.35 11.92 2.01
N VAL A 170 1.71 10.67 1.71
CA VAL A 170 1.91 9.61 2.70
C VAL A 170 3.30 8.96 2.60
N GLU A 171 3.83 8.52 3.74
CA GLU A 171 5.03 7.67 3.85
C GLU A 171 4.66 6.34 4.50
N SER A 172 5.07 5.23 3.90
CA SER A 172 4.97 3.89 4.47
C SER A 172 6.31 3.14 4.33
N MET A 173 6.36 1.86 4.68
CA MET A 173 7.56 1.04 4.47
C MET A 173 7.34 -0.12 3.50
N GLU A 174 6.13 -0.29 2.96
CA GLU A 174 5.76 -1.47 2.14
C GLU A 174 5.10 -1.12 0.80
N GLY A 175 4.63 0.11 0.60
CA GLY A 175 3.77 0.48 -0.54
C GLY A 175 4.42 0.25 -1.90
N ALA A 176 5.65 0.73 -2.07
CA ALA A 176 6.41 0.56 -3.30
C ALA A 176 6.66 -0.91 -3.64
N ALA A 177 6.83 -1.79 -2.64
CA ALA A 177 6.99 -3.23 -2.88
C ALA A 177 5.70 -3.86 -3.43
N LEU A 178 4.53 -3.48 -2.91
CA LEU A 178 3.25 -3.90 -3.50
C LEU A 178 3.16 -3.44 -4.95
N HIS A 179 3.35 -2.14 -5.21
CA HIS A 179 3.22 -1.59 -6.54
C HIS A 179 4.19 -2.27 -7.51
N TYR A 180 5.46 -2.42 -7.13
CA TYR A 180 6.49 -3.03 -7.96
C TYR A 180 6.11 -4.46 -8.35
N VAL A 181 5.82 -5.33 -7.37
CA VAL A 181 5.50 -6.74 -7.62
C VAL A 181 4.23 -6.85 -8.46
N CYS A 182 3.15 -6.13 -8.11
CA CYS A 182 1.90 -6.24 -8.85
C CYS A 182 2.00 -5.72 -10.29
N LEU A 183 2.80 -4.67 -10.54
CA LEU A 183 3.05 -4.17 -11.89
C LEU A 183 3.90 -5.14 -12.74
N MET A 184 4.85 -5.84 -12.11
CA MET A 184 5.66 -6.86 -12.79
C MET A 184 4.81 -8.10 -13.14
N GLU A 185 3.97 -8.53 -12.20
CA GLU A 185 3.10 -9.71 -12.36
C GLU A 185 1.78 -9.41 -13.10
N ASN A 186 1.55 -8.14 -13.49
CA ASN A 186 0.30 -7.67 -14.11
C ASN A 186 -0.98 -7.99 -13.30
N ILE A 187 -0.88 -7.96 -11.96
CA ILE A 187 -2.00 -8.24 -11.07
C ILE A 187 -2.67 -6.92 -10.65
N PRO A 188 -4.00 -6.78 -10.82
CA PRO A 188 -4.75 -5.64 -10.26
C PRO A 188 -4.53 -5.49 -8.76
N PHE A 189 -4.29 -4.27 -8.29
CA PHE A 189 -4.03 -4.04 -6.87
C PHE A 189 -4.60 -2.73 -6.35
N LEU A 190 -4.78 -2.64 -5.03
CA LEU A 190 -5.17 -1.44 -4.31
C LEU A 190 -4.32 -1.29 -3.04
N GLN A 191 -3.68 -0.14 -2.88
CA GLN A 191 -3.03 0.25 -1.62
C GLN A 191 -3.93 1.25 -0.90
N ILE A 192 -4.31 0.94 0.34
CA ILE A 192 -5.03 1.87 1.22
C ILE A 192 -4.20 2.15 2.48
N ARG A 193 -4.10 3.44 2.83
CA ARG A 193 -3.32 3.89 3.99
C ARG A 193 -4.11 4.86 4.84
N SER A 194 -4.22 4.56 6.12
CA SER A 194 -4.78 5.47 7.13
C SER A 194 -3.66 6.26 7.82
N VAL A 195 -3.79 7.58 7.91
CA VAL A 195 -2.71 8.44 8.42
C VAL A 195 -2.67 8.47 9.96
N CYS A 196 -1.63 7.93 10.58
CA CYS A 196 -1.56 7.80 12.05
C CYS A 196 -0.67 8.82 12.75
N ASN A 197 0.22 9.49 12.01
CA ASN A 197 1.09 10.54 12.51
C ASN A 197 1.51 11.48 11.37
N TYR A 198 2.07 12.64 11.72
CA TYR A 198 2.77 13.49 10.76
C TYR A 198 4.25 13.12 10.66
N ILE A 199 4.84 13.27 9.47
CA ILE A 199 6.27 12.99 9.24
C ILE A 199 7.15 13.89 10.13
N GLY A 200 8.19 13.31 10.73
CA GLY A 200 9.08 13.95 11.69
C GLY A 200 8.58 13.96 13.14
N GLU A 201 7.29 13.69 13.41
CA GLU A 201 6.77 13.65 14.78
C GLU A 201 7.11 12.32 15.47
N ARG A 202 7.97 12.36 16.50
CA ARG A 202 8.42 11.18 17.24
C ARG A 202 7.86 11.05 18.64
N ASN A 203 7.12 12.04 19.12
CA ASN A 203 6.32 11.90 20.32
C ASN A 203 5.10 11.00 20.02
N LYS A 204 5.23 9.71 20.32
CA LYS A 204 4.18 8.69 20.12
C LYS A 204 2.85 9.05 20.79
N LYS A 205 2.83 9.90 21.83
CA LYS A 205 1.57 10.36 22.45
C LYS A 205 0.70 11.21 21.53
N LYS A 206 1.29 11.82 20.49
CA LYS A 206 0.56 12.59 19.47
C LYS A 206 0.07 11.73 18.30
N TRP A 207 0.45 10.45 18.27
CA TRP A 207 0.02 9.54 17.23
C TRP A 207 -1.40 9.08 17.51
N LYS A 208 -2.16 8.89 16.44
CA LYS A 208 -3.56 8.44 16.46
C LYS A 208 -3.67 7.03 15.91
N LEU A 209 -2.78 6.14 16.36
CA LEU A 209 -2.64 4.80 15.79
C LEU A 209 -3.92 3.98 15.94
N LYS A 210 -4.53 4.00 17.12
CA LYS A 210 -5.77 3.25 17.38
C LYS A 210 -6.91 3.76 16.50
N GLU A 211 -7.11 5.08 16.45
CA GLU A 211 -8.13 5.73 15.65
C GLU A 211 -7.92 5.50 14.14
N SER A 212 -6.66 5.48 13.71
CA SER A 212 -6.28 5.21 12.32
C SER A 212 -6.54 3.78 11.91
N ILE A 213 -6.24 2.81 12.78
CA ILE A 213 -6.57 1.39 12.57
C ILE A 213 -8.09 1.22 12.48
N VAL A 214 -8.87 1.85 13.36
CA VAL A 214 -10.34 1.79 13.29
C VAL A 214 -10.83 2.32 11.93
N SER A 215 -10.33 3.48 11.50
CA SER A 215 -10.72 4.10 10.23
C SER A 215 -10.31 3.26 9.02
N LEU A 216 -9.09 2.71 9.03
CA LEU A 216 -8.59 1.78 8.01
C LEU A 216 -9.52 0.58 7.85
N ASN A 217 -9.89 -0.06 8.97
CA ASN A 217 -10.68 -1.29 8.92
C ASN A 217 -12.14 -1.02 8.54
N LYS A 218 -12.70 0.15 8.90
CA LYS A 218 -14.02 0.56 8.42
C LYS A 218 -14.04 0.66 6.89
N GLU A 219 -13.03 1.29 6.29
CA GLU A 219 -12.91 1.38 4.83
C GLU A 219 -12.60 0.02 4.19
N LEU A 220 -11.75 -0.80 4.82
CA LEU A 220 -11.43 -2.14 4.33
C LEU A 220 -12.66 -3.05 4.28
N ILE A 221 -13.47 -3.07 5.35
CA ILE A 221 -14.75 -3.80 5.39
C ILE A 221 -15.67 -3.30 4.28
N ARG A 222 -15.86 -1.97 4.16
CA ARG A 222 -16.70 -1.37 3.11
C ARG A 222 -16.25 -1.76 1.70
N LEU A 223 -14.93 -1.83 1.46
CA LEU A 223 -14.37 -2.20 0.18
C LEU A 223 -14.64 -3.67 -0.14
N LEU A 224 -14.32 -4.56 0.79
CA LEU A 224 -14.45 -6.01 0.59
C LEU A 224 -15.91 -6.47 0.56
N ASP A 225 -16.80 -5.87 1.35
CA ASP A 225 -18.25 -6.12 1.28
C ASP A 225 -18.87 -5.63 -0.05
N GLY A 226 -18.21 -4.67 -0.71
CA GLY A 226 -18.66 -4.07 -1.95
C GLY A 226 -17.95 -4.58 -3.19
N LEU A 227 -17.06 -5.59 -3.06
CA LEU A 227 -16.33 -6.24 -4.15
C LEU A 227 -17.18 -7.34 -4.79
#